data_AF-A0A505IQH7-F1
#
_entry.id   AF-A0A505IQH7-F1
#
_cell.length_a   1.000
_cell.length_b   1.000
_cell.length_c   1.000
_cell.angle_alpha   90.00
_cell.angle_beta   90.00
_cell.angle_gamma   90.00
#
_symmetry.space_group_name_H-M   'P 1'
#
loop_
_entity.id
_entity.type
_entity.pdbx_description
1 polymer ?
#
loop_
_entity_poly.entity_id
_entity_poly.type
_entity_poly.pdbx_seq_one_letter_code
_entity_poly.pdbx_strand_id
1 'polypeptide(L)'
;MFGLKKKKKEYDLADQIPVDNLKKYVVQGYEKEKSLELKIEKKDSEIEKLQNDLQQFEALKVVLENKEKTIADLNGRLYSIDRYKLRIEDLESKNNTLRIEKKQLADEVNELKRQEKLITEKISDQVSKEISAAIKLNLKKKVLGIKGNLSKGQVINLIDTIHQIEQEG
;
A
#
# COMPACT_ATOMS: atom_id res chain seq x y z
N MET A 1 -26.12 -43.19 -118.28
CA MET A 1 -26.91 -42.33 -117.38
C MET A 1 -26.00 -41.34 -116.69
N PHE A 2 -26.46 -40.09 -116.62
CA PHE A 2 -25.76 -38.91 -116.12
C PHE A 2 -25.49 -38.97 -114.61
N GLY A 3 -24.40 -38.33 -114.17
CA GLY A 3 -24.11 -38.19 -112.74
C GLY A 3 -22.87 -37.35 -112.41
N LEU A 4 -22.82 -36.12 -112.91
CA LEU A 4 -22.08 -34.95 -112.37
C LEU A 4 -20.77 -35.20 -111.57
N LYS A 5 -19.63 -35.17 -112.27
CA LYS A 5 -18.37 -34.67 -111.67
C LYS A 5 -18.48 -33.15 -111.53
N LYS A 6 -18.73 -32.64 -110.32
CA LYS A 6 -18.47 -31.23 -109.98
C LYS A 6 -17.46 -31.18 -108.83
N LYS A 7 -16.33 -30.55 -109.16
CA LYS A 7 -15.10 -30.38 -108.40
C LYS A 7 -15.35 -30.07 -106.93
N LYS A 8 -14.69 -30.80 -106.02
CA LYS A 8 -14.40 -30.30 -104.68
C LYS A 8 -13.64 -28.99 -104.87
N LYS A 9 -14.20 -27.87 -104.41
CA LYS A 9 -13.40 -26.67 -104.19
C LYS A 9 -12.52 -26.99 -102.99
N GLU A 10 -11.26 -27.29 -103.24
CA GLU A 10 -10.21 -27.07 -102.24
C GLU A 10 -10.21 -25.57 -101.98
N TYR A 11 -10.80 -25.17 -100.87
CA TYR A 11 -10.53 -23.86 -100.32
C TYR A 11 -9.18 -24.00 -99.63
N ASP A 12 -8.17 -23.42 -100.27
CA ASP A 12 -6.89 -23.17 -99.64
C ASP A 12 -7.18 -22.21 -98.47
N LEU A 13 -7.20 -22.76 -97.25
CA LEU A 13 -7.50 -22.03 -96.00
C LEU A 13 -6.40 -21.02 -95.64
N ALA A 14 -5.41 -20.84 -96.50
CA ALA A 14 -4.16 -20.16 -96.19
C ALA A 14 -4.21 -18.63 -96.28
N ASP A 15 -5.05 -18.00 -97.10
CA ASP A 15 -4.91 -16.54 -97.28
C ASP A 15 -6.24 -15.83 -97.59
N GLN A 16 -6.75 -15.11 -96.58
CA GLN A 16 -7.30 -13.74 -96.67
C GLN A 16 -8.22 -13.45 -95.47
N ILE A 17 -7.64 -13.10 -94.33
CA ILE A 17 -8.32 -12.14 -93.46
C ILE A 17 -8.21 -10.79 -94.20
N PRO A 18 -9.31 -10.08 -94.49
CA PRO A 18 -9.23 -8.75 -95.09
C PRO A 18 -8.29 -7.88 -94.26
N VAL A 19 -7.30 -7.24 -94.89
CA VAL A 19 -6.28 -6.41 -94.21
C VAL A 19 -6.93 -5.35 -93.29
N ASP A 20 -8.11 -4.87 -93.66
CA ASP A 20 -8.89 -3.90 -92.87
C ASP A 20 -9.46 -4.49 -91.58
N ASN A 21 -9.81 -5.78 -91.56
CA ASN A 21 -10.22 -6.48 -90.34
C ASN A 21 -9.02 -6.72 -89.42
N LEU A 22 -7.86 -7.11 -89.99
CA LEU A 22 -6.60 -7.23 -89.25
C LEU A 22 -6.20 -5.91 -88.58
N LYS A 23 -6.25 -4.78 -89.30
CA LYS A 23 -5.97 -3.45 -88.71
C LYS A 23 -6.91 -3.12 -87.55
N LYS A 24 -8.21 -3.38 -87.70
CA LYS A 24 -9.19 -3.16 -86.62
C LYS A 24 -8.90 -4.02 -85.39
N TYR A 25 -8.55 -5.30 -85.57
CA TYR A 25 -8.18 -6.18 -84.46
C TYR A 25 -6.89 -5.74 -83.76
N VAL A 26 -5.88 -5.27 -84.52
CA VAL A 26 -4.63 -4.75 -83.94
C VAL A 26 -4.88 -3.47 -83.15
N VAL A 27 -5.67 -2.53 -83.69
CA VAL A 27 -6.02 -1.28 -82.99
C VAL A 27 -6.83 -1.56 -81.73
N GLN A 28 -7.85 -2.42 -81.80
CA GLN A 28 -8.64 -2.83 -80.62
C GLN A 28 -7.79 -3.58 -79.59
N GLY A 29 -6.86 -4.42 -80.05
CA GLY A 29 -5.90 -5.11 -79.19
C GLY A 29 -5.01 -4.13 -78.43
N TYR A 30 -4.46 -3.14 -79.13
CA TYR A 30 -3.61 -2.10 -78.54
C TYR A 30 -4.38 -1.18 -77.57
N GLU A 31 -5.59 -0.76 -77.91
CA GLU A 31 -6.44 0.03 -77.02
C GLU A 31 -6.81 -0.76 -75.75
N LYS A 32 -7.09 -2.06 -75.90
CA LYS A 32 -7.36 -2.94 -74.77
C LYS A 32 -6.13 -3.14 -73.90
N GLU A 33 -4.96 -3.36 -74.50
CA GLU A 33 -3.67 -3.48 -73.80
C GLU A 33 -3.37 -2.22 -72.99
N LYS A 34 -3.46 -1.04 -73.61
CA LYS A 34 -3.32 0.26 -72.94
C LYS A 34 -4.31 0.43 -71.77
N SER A 35 -5.56 -0.01 -71.94
CA SER A 35 -6.57 0.05 -70.88
C SER A 35 -6.28 -0.90 -69.71
N LEU A 36 -5.68 -2.05 -70.00
CA LEU A 36 -5.28 -3.04 -68.99
C LEU A 36 -4.05 -2.56 -68.23
N GLU A 37 -3.07 -1.99 -68.92
CA GLU A 37 -1.88 -1.38 -68.32
C GLU A 37 -2.25 -0.28 -67.32
N LEU A 38 -3.12 0.65 -67.71
CA LEU A 38 -3.63 1.69 -66.80
C LEU A 38 -4.40 1.12 -65.59
N LYS A 39 -5.07 -0.03 -65.73
CA LYS A 39 -5.75 -0.70 -64.61
C LYS A 39 -4.75 -1.39 -63.69
N ILE A 40 -3.71 -1.99 -64.24
CA ILE A 40 -2.62 -2.63 -63.47
C ILE A 40 -1.92 -1.55 -62.65
N GLU A 41 -1.50 -0.44 -63.28
CA GLU A 41 -0.83 0.67 -62.60
C GLU A 41 -1.67 1.24 -61.43
N LYS A 42 -2.99 1.41 -61.63
CA LYS A 42 -3.90 1.82 -60.56
C LYS A 42 -3.97 0.82 -59.42
N LYS A 43 -4.02 -0.48 -59.73
CA LYS A 43 -4.05 -1.53 -58.71
C LYS A 43 -2.74 -1.65 -57.98
N ASP A 44 -1.61 -1.48 -58.65
CA ASP A 44 -0.29 -1.51 -58.01
C ASP A 44 -0.15 -0.34 -57.02
N SER A 45 -0.60 0.87 -57.41
CA SER A 45 -0.64 2.01 -56.48
C SER A 45 -1.58 1.78 -55.29
N GLU A 46 -2.72 1.10 -55.50
CA GLU A 46 -3.63 0.73 -54.42
C GLU A 46 -3.01 -0.32 -53.48
N ILE A 47 -2.29 -1.31 -54.03
CA ILE A 47 -1.55 -2.31 -53.26
C ILE A 47 -0.47 -1.64 -52.41
N GLU A 48 0.31 -0.72 -52.96
CA GLU A 48 1.33 0.02 -52.19
C GLU A 48 0.72 0.82 -51.05
N LYS A 49 -0.42 1.48 -51.27
CA LYS A 49 -1.14 2.20 -50.20
C LYS A 49 -1.60 1.24 -49.11
N LEU A 50 -2.24 0.13 -49.48
CA LEU A 50 -2.71 -0.88 -48.53
C LEU A 50 -1.56 -1.51 -47.73
N GLN A 51 -0.39 -1.71 -48.36
CA GLN A 51 0.80 -2.20 -47.67
C GLN A 51 1.32 -1.19 -46.65
N ASN A 52 1.33 0.10 -46.99
CA ASN A 52 1.71 1.15 -46.05
C ASN A 52 0.73 1.26 -44.88
N ASP A 53 -0.58 1.18 -45.16
CA ASP A 53 -1.60 1.20 -44.12
C ASP A 53 -1.47 -0.02 -43.19
N LEU A 54 -1.19 -1.21 -43.75
CA LEU A 54 -0.95 -2.42 -42.98
C LEU A 54 0.23 -2.24 -42.00
N GLN A 55 1.36 -1.70 -42.47
CA GLN A 55 2.53 -1.44 -41.63
C GLN A 55 2.21 -0.44 -40.50
N GLN A 56 1.40 0.58 -40.79
CA GLN A 56 0.95 1.54 -39.77
C GLN A 56 0.04 0.86 -38.73
N PHE A 57 -0.87 -0.02 -39.15
CA PHE A 57 -1.71 -0.79 -38.23
C PHE A 57 -0.90 -1.76 -37.36
N GLU A 58 0.12 -2.41 -37.92
CA GLU A 58 1.03 -3.25 -37.14
C GLU A 58 1.80 -2.45 -36.08
N ALA A 59 2.30 -1.26 -36.43
CA ALA A 59 2.94 -0.37 -35.47
C ALA A 59 1.96 0.08 -34.36
N LEU A 60 0.73 0.45 -34.73
CA LEU A 60 -0.31 0.81 -33.77
C LEU A 60 -0.65 -0.34 -32.82
N LYS A 61 -0.70 -1.58 -33.32
CA LYS A 61 -0.94 -2.77 -32.50
C LYS A 61 0.13 -2.93 -31.42
N VAL A 62 1.41 -2.79 -31.77
CA VAL A 62 2.52 -2.86 -30.80
C VAL A 62 2.39 -1.77 -29.73
N VAL A 63 2.03 -0.56 -30.13
CA VAL A 63 1.81 0.56 -29.18
C VAL A 63 0.64 0.26 -28.24
N LEU A 64 -0.47 -0.28 -28.76
CA LEU A 64 -1.63 -0.64 -27.93
C LEU A 64 -1.29 -1.74 -26.93
N GLU A 65 -0.61 -2.81 -27.35
CA GLU A 65 -0.17 -3.88 -26.45
C GLU A 65 0.73 -3.36 -25.32
N ASN A 66 1.63 -2.41 -25.62
CA ASN A 66 2.47 -1.79 -24.59
C ASN A 66 1.66 -0.91 -23.62
N LYS A 67 0.64 -0.20 -24.11
CA LYS A 67 -0.28 0.57 -23.26
C LYS A 67 -1.11 -0.35 -22.37
N GLU A 68 -1.61 -1.47 -22.87
CA GLU A 68 -2.35 -2.45 -22.08
C GLU A 68 -1.49 -3.04 -20.95
N LYS A 69 -0.23 -3.40 -21.24
CA LYS A 69 0.73 -3.84 -20.21
C LYS A 69 0.95 -2.76 -19.14
N THR A 70 1.06 -1.51 -19.56
CA THR A 70 1.23 -0.37 -18.63
C THR A 70 0.00 -0.19 -17.75
N ILE A 71 -1.20 -0.29 -18.30
CA ILE A 71 -2.46 -0.23 -17.54
C ILE A 71 -2.52 -1.37 -16.52
N ALA A 72 -2.13 -2.59 -16.90
CA ALA A 72 -2.10 -3.73 -16.01
C ALA A 72 -1.13 -3.52 -14.84
N ASP A 73 0.07 -3.00 -15.08
CA ASP A 73 1.05 -2.67 -14.03
C ASP A 73 0.51 -1.58 -13.08
N LEU A 74 -0.06 -0.51 -13.63
CA LEU A 74 -0.67 0.55 -12.83
C LEU A 74 -1.82 0.04 -11.94
N ASN A 75 -2.66 -0.83 -12.48
CA ASN A 75 -3.72 -1.47 -11.69
C ASN A 75 -3.14 -2.36 -10.58
N GLY A 76 -2.08 -3.11 -10.85
CA GLY A 76 -1.37 -3.89 -9.83
C GLY A 76 -0.80 -3.02 -8.69
N ARG A 77 -0.27 -1.84 -9.03
CA ARG A 77 0.18 -0.85 -8.04
C ARG A 77 -0.97 -0.26 -7.24
N LEU A 78 -2.10 0.05 -7.87
CA LEU A 78 -3.30 0.54 -7.18
C LEU A 78 -3.80 -0.47 -6.13
N TYR A 79 -3.89 -1.75 -6.48
CA TYR A 79 -4.23 -2.80 -5.50
C TYR A 79 -3.25 -2.87 -4.33
N SER A 80 -1.97 -2.61 -4.58
CA SER A 80 -0.97 -2.58 -3.51
C SER A 80 -1.14 -1.36 -2.60
N ILE A 81 -1.48 -0.19 -3.16
CA ILE A 81 -1.83 1.01 -2.39
C ILE A 81 -3.02 0.75 -1.49
N ASP A 82 -4.08 0.12 -1.98
CA ASP A 82 -5.27 -0.17 -1.17
C ASP A 82 -4.96 -1.14 -0.02
N ARG A 83 -4.08 -2.14 -0.26
CA ARG A 83 -3.57 -2.98 0.84
C ARG A 83 -2.78 -2.18 1.88
N TYR A 84 -1.97 -1.22 1.45
CA TYR A 84 -1.24 -0.36 2.39
C TYR A 84 -2.18 0.56 3.18
N LYS A 85 -3.24 1.09 2.57
CA LYS A 85 -4.26 1.88 3.28
C LYS A 85 -4.93 1.06 4.38
N LEU A 86 -5.40 -0.15 4.07
CA LEU A 86 -5.98 -1.06 5.08
C LEU A 86 -5.00 -1.37 6.21
N ARG A 87 -3.71 -1.51 5.89
CA ARG A 87 -2.68 -1.73 6.90
C ARG A 87 -2.45 -0.50 7.79
N ILE A 88 -2.53 0.71 7.24
CA ILE A 88 -2.44 1.95 8.01
C ILE A 88 -3.62 2.04 8.98
N GLU A 89 -4.84 1.78 8.52
CA GLU A 89 -6.04 1.80 9.38
C GLU A 89 -5.94 0.80 10.55
N ASP A 90 -5.46 -0.42 10.30
CA ASP A 90 -5.19 -1.42 11.35
C ASP A 90 -4.13 -0.94 12.36
N LEU A 91 -3.06 -0.31 11.88
CA LEU A 91 -2.00 0.24 12.74
C LEU A 91 -2.49 1.44 13.56
N GLU A 92 -3.33 2.31 13.00
CA GLU A 92 -3.94 3.43 13.70
C GLU A 92 -4.88 2.94 14.81
N SER A 93 -5.69 1.91 14.52
CA SER A 93 -6.55 1.27 15.52
C SER A 93 -5.72 0.70 16.68
N LYS A 94 -4.65 -0.05 16.38
CA LYS A 94 -3.73 -0.57 17.40
C LYS A 94 -3.05 0.53 18.22
N ASN A 95 -2.66 1.63 17.59
CA ASN A 95 -2.06 2.78 18.28
C ASN A 95 -3.06 3.40 19.27
N ASN A 96 -4.33 3.54 18.86
CA ASN A 96 -5.38 4.04 19.74
C ASN A 96 -5.61 3.13 20.95
N THR A 97 -5.63 1.81 20.76
CA THR A 97 -5.69 0.84 21.87
C THR A 97 -4.51 1.02 22.83
N LEU A 98 -3.28 1.08 22.31
CA LEU A 98 -2.08 1.28 23.14
C LEU A 98 -2.11 2.61 23.90
N ARG A 99 -2.67 3.68 23.32
CA ARG A 99 -2.84 4.97 24.01
C ARG A 99 -3.80 4.88 25.17
N ILE A 100 -4.90 4.14 25.02
CA ILE A 100 -5.88 3.89 26.09
C ILE A 100 -5.23 3.08 27.21
N GLU A 101 -4.56 1.98 26.88
CA GLU A 101 -3.85 1.13 27.85
C GLU A 101 -2.76 1.92 28.60
N LYS A 102 -1.97 2.73 27.88
CA LYS A 102 -0.96 3.60 28.50
C LYS A 102 -1.58 4.58 29.50
N LYS A 103 -2.76 5.13 29.19
CA LYS A 103 -3.46 6.03 30.11
C LYS A 103 -3.96 5.28 31.35
N GLN A 104 -4.57 4.12 31.17
CA GLN A 104 -5.02 3.26 32.28
C GLN A 104 -3.85 2.90 33.21
N LEU A 105 -2.71 2.50 32.64
CA LEU A 105 -1.51 2.19 33.40
C LEU A 105 -0.99 3.42 34.18
N ALA A 106 -1.02 4.61 33.57
CA ALA A 106 -0.62 5.83 34.25
C ALA A 106 -1.56 6.17 35.44
N ASP A 107 -2.86 5.96 35.26
CA ASP A 107 -3.86 6.15 36.31
C ASP A 107 -3.66 5.15 37.46
N GLU A 108 -3.41 3.87 37.15
CA GLU A 108 -3.09 2.82 38.14
C GLU A 108 -1.81 3.14 38.92
N VAL A 109 -0.74 3.58 38.24
CA VAL A 109 0.52 3.97 38.89
C VAL A 109 0.31 5.15 39.82
N ASN A 110 -0.49 6.14 39.42
CA ASN A 110 -0.80 7.29 40.27
C ASN A 110 -1.59 6.89 41.52
N GLU A 111 -2.54 5.96 41.37
CA GLU A 111 -3.32 5.44 42.49
C GLU A 111 -2.43 4.63 43.46
N LEU A 112 -1.58 3.75 42.95
CA LEU A 112 -0.62 3.00 43.78
C LEU A 112 0.33 3.94 44.54
N LYS A 113 0.84 5.00 43.90
CA LYS A 113 1.67 6.01 44.58
C LYS A 113 0.92 6.75 45.69
N ARG A 114 -0.36 7.04 45.49
CA ARG A 114 -1.21 7.65 46.53
C ARG A 114 -1.39 6.69 47.70
N GLN A 115 -1.66 5.42 47.42
CA GLN A 115 -1.81 4.38 48.46
C GLN A 115 -0.51 4.16 49.24
N GLU A 116 0.63 4.09 48.53
CA GLU A 116 1.95 3.98 49.15
C GLU A 116 2.21 5.15 50.11
N LYS A 117 1.91 6.38 49.69
CA LYS A 117 2.03 7.57 50.54
C LYS A 117 1.15 7.47 51.79
N LEU A 118 -0.12 7.10 51.64
CA LEU A 118 -1.06 6.95 52.76
C LEU A 118 -0.62 5.86 53.75
N ILE A 119 -0.09 4.74 53.25
CA ILE A 119 0.43 3.67 54.09
C ILE A 119 1.68 4.16 54.85
N THR A 120 2.59 4.85 54.16
CA THR A 120 3.81 5.38 54.76
C THR A 120 3.50 6.38 55.88
N GLU A 121 2.55 7.29 55.66
CA GLU A 121 2.06 8.23 56.68
C GLU A 121 1.48 7.50 57.89
N LYS A 122 0.62 6.50 57.68
CA LYS A 122 0.04 5.69 58.76
C LYS A 122 1.09 4.92 59.57
N ILE A 123 2.07 4.33 58.90
CA ILE A 123 3.16 3.60 59.57
C ILE A 123 4.01 4.58 60.38
N SER A 124 4.37 5.74 59.82
CA SER A 124 5.11 6.78 60.53
C SER A 124 4.39 7.25 61.79
N ASP A 125 3.09 7.53 61.69
CA ASP A 125 2.25 7.93 62.83
C ASP A 125 2.17 6.84 63.89
N GLN A 126 2.05 5.57 63.47
CA GLN A 126 1.95 4.45 64.39
C GLN A 126 3.29 4.18 65.10
N VAL A 127 4.41 4.22 64.37
CA VAL A 127 5.75 4.11 64.94
C VAL A 127 6.01 5.23 65.94
N SER A 128 5.67 6.48 65.62
CA SER A 128 5.80 7.61 66.54
C SER A 128 4.99 7.43 67.84
N LYS A 129 3.75 6.93 67.73
CA LYS A 129 2.90 6.61 68.90
C LYS A 129 3.46 5.46 69.74
N GLU A 130 3.96 4.40 69.10
CA GLU A 130 4.55 3.25 69.80
C GLU A 130 5.84 3.63 70.51
N ILE A 131 6.71 4.41 69.87
CA ILE A 131 7.94 4.97 70.47
C ILE A 131 7.57 5.85 71.67
N SER A 132 6.62 6.77 71.50
CA SER A 132 6.13 7.64 72.58
C SER A 132 5.58 6.85 73.77
N ALA A 133 4.81 5.78 73.51
CA ALA A 133 4.27 4.91 74.56
C ALA A 133 5.38 4.14 75.28
N ALA A 134 6.37 3.63 74.55
CA ALA A 134 7.53 2.93 75.12
C ALA A 134 8.39 3.85 76.00
N ILE A 135 8.62 5.10 75.57
CA ILE A 135 9.32 6.12 76.35
C ILE A 135 8.57 6.40 77.65
N LYS A 136 7.25 6.67 77.58
CA LYS A 136 6.40 6.89 78.77
C LYS A 136 6.45 5.71 79.74
N LEU A 137 6.42 4.47 79.23
CA LEU A 137 6.53 3.27 80.05
C LEU A 137 7.90 3.18 80.75
N ASN A 138 8.99 3.43 80.03
CA ASN A 138 10.34 3.42 80.59
C ASN A 138 10.54 4.50 81.65
N LEU A 139 10.04 5.71 81.42
CA LEU A 139 10.06 6.80 82.41
C LEU A 139 9.25 6.44 83.65
N LYS A 140 8.04 5.88 83.47
CA LYS A 140 7.21 5.42 84.59
C LYS A 140 7.91 4.36 85.43
N LYS A 141 8.59 3.39 84.78
CA LYS A 141 9.41 2.37 85.48
C LYS A 141 10.57 3.00 86.25
N LYS A 142 11.30 3.95 85.64
CA LYS A 142 12.39 4.69 86.33
C LYS A 142 11.89 5.43 87.56
N VAL A 143 10.76 6.14 87.45
CA VAL A 143 10.17 6.88 88.58
C VAL A 143 9.71 5.95 89.70
N LEU A 144 9.00 4.86 89.37
CA LEU A 144 8.53 3.87 90.35
C LEU A 144 9.67 3.09 91.02
N GLY A 145 10.83 2.95 90.37
CA GLY A 145 12.02 2.33 90.94
C GLY A 145 12.72 3.18 92.00
N ILE A 146 12.40 4.47 92.10
CA ILE A 146 13.00 5.37 93.10
C ILE A 146 12.22 5.22 94.40
N LYS A 147 12.90 4.70 95.44
CA LYS A 147 12.36 4.63 96.80
C LYS A 147 12.62 5.94 97.54
N GLY A 148 11.56 6.66 97.92
CA GLY A 148 11.61 7.93 98.67
C GLY A 148 11.14 9.15 97.86
N ASN A 149 11.20 10.34 98.46
CA ASN A 149 10.82 11.58 97.77
C ASN A 149 11.89 11.95 96.72
N LEU A 150 11.45 12.29 95.50
CA LEU A 150 12.35 12.75 94.44
C LEU A 150 13.00 14.09 94.83
N SER A 151 14.33 14.16 94.74
CA SER A 151 15.04 15.44 94.93
C SER A 151 14.88 16.35 93.70
N LYS A 152 14.97 17.67 93.89
CA LYS A 152 14.86 18.65 92.79
C LYS A 152 15.82 18.36 91.63
N GLY A 153 17.04 17.91 91.91
CA GLY A 153 18.02 17.55 90.87
C GLY A 153 17.66 16.29 90.09
N GLN A 154 17.05 15.29 90.73
CA GLN A 154 16.55 14.09 90.04
C GLN A 154 15.35 14.39 89.15
N VAL A 155 14.50 15.34 89.57
CA VAL A 155 13.37 15.81 88.74
C VAL A 155 13.89 16.56 87.51
N ILE A 156 14.87 17.46 87.66
CA ILE A 156 15.46 18.21 86.54
C ILE A 156 16.13 17.25 85.55
N ASN A 157 16.94 16.29 86.02
CA ASN A 157 17.55 15.29 85.14
C ASN A 157 16.51 14.45 84.38
N LEU A 158 15.39 14.09 85.03
CA LEU A 158 14.29 13.39 84.35
C LEU A 158 13.64 14.25 83.26
N ILE A 159 13.44 15.55 83.51
CA ILE A 159 12.90 16.50 82.53
C ILE A 159 13.86 16.68 81.35
N ASP A 160 15.17 16.86 81.61
CA ASP A 160 16.18 17.03 80.57
C ASP A 160 16.29 15.77 79.69
N THR A 161 16.19 14.58 80.29
CA THR A 161 16.17 13.31 79.55
C THR A 161 14.93 13.21 78.66
N ILE A 162 13.78 13.70 79.12
CA ILE A 162 12.54 13.75 78.31
C ILE A 162 12.72 14.70 77.13
N HIS A 163 13.28 15.89 77.38
CA HIS A 163 13.49 16.90 76.35
C HIS A 163 14.48 16.47 75.26
N GLN A 164 15.56 15.77 75.63
CA GLN A 164 16.49 15.19 74.65
C GLN A 164 15.83 14.12 73.78
N ILE A 165 15.03 13.24 74.38
CA ILE A 165 14.35 12.16 73.65
C ILE A 165 13.27 12.73 72.71
N GLU A 166 12.60 13.83 73.07
CA GLU A 166 11.63 14.52 72.21
C GLU A 166 12.28 15.33 71.05
N GLN A 167 13.58 15.62 71.11
CA GLN A 167 14.32 16.33 70.05
C GLN A 167 15.05 15.41 69.06
N GLU A 168 15.30 14.14 69.43
CA GLU A 168 16.01 13.15 68.60
C GLU A 168 15.07 12.20 67.83
N GLY A 169 13.75 12.30 68.00
CA GLY A 169 12.72 11.54 67.27
C GLY A 169 11.88 12.40 66.35
#